data_AF-A0A3D9SG41-F1
#
_entry.id   AF-A0A3D9SG41-F1
#
_cell.length_a   1.000
_cell.length_b   1.000
_cell.length_c   1.000
_cell.angle_alpha   90.00
_cell.angle_beta   90.00
_cell.angle_gamma   90.00
#
_symmetry.space_group_name_H-M   'P 1'
#
loop_
_entity.id
_entity.type
_entity.pdbx_description
1 polymer ?
#
loop_
_entity_poly.entity_id
_entity_poly.type
_entity_poly.pdbx_seq_one_letter_code
_entity_poly.pdbx_strand_id
1 'polypeptide(L)'
;MKTAVMKYESMHPNVHIQLQATPSYGKDLDEAAAYREKFLTTTNTAILADKGPDLVELDILPLEAYADRHLLVDLQDMISGDASFRSQDYFTNILDNARMNNGLWGIPLYFYLDGLLGNAEVIGKTGISINDSEWTWDDFIDTAEQLQQKGEYKTALISEPSILLSEMVADNFTQLVKEESGERKFDSDSFVDLMHQVKAMIDDGLLFDMVADGGGRGSAITLSTKAYFNAWPIDSFESYLMNGFADQTKLYTKPHPHELGAGGYYSTKGTIGINASSTHKREGGLSLNFSWTTKRSR
;
A
#
# COMPACT_ATOMS: atom_id res chain seq x y z
N MET A 1 -15.68 -0.51 -9.04
CA MET A 1 -16.74 -0.94 -8.10
C MET A 1 -18.11 -1.14 -8.77
N LYS A 2 -18.72 -0.13 -9.42
CA LYS A 2 -20.07 -0.24 -10.04
C LYS A 2 -20.26 -1.47 -10.94
N THR A 3 -19.31 -1.76 -11.83
CA THR A 3 -19.37 -2.94 -12.71
C THR A 3 -19.38 -4.26 -11.93
N ALA A 4 -18.64 -4.33 -10.82
CA ALA A 4 -18.62 -5.53 -9.97
C ALA A 4 -19.97 -5.72 -9.26
N VAL A 5 -20.57 -4.62 -8.77
CA VAL A 5 -21.92 -4.64 -8.19
C VAL A 5 -22.95 -5.16 -9.20
N MET A 6 -22.99 -4.57 -10.40
CA MET A 6 -23.95 -5.01 -11.44
C MET A 6 -23.78 -6.49 -11.80
N LYS A 7 -22.53 -6.96 -11.86
CA LYS A 7 -22.24 -8.38 -12.13
C LYS A 7 -22.73 -9.27 -10.99
N TYR A 8 -22.48 -8.88 -9.73
CA TYR A 8 -22.94 -9.63 -8.57
C TYR A 8 -24.47 -9.71 -8.51
N GLU A 9 -25.17 -8.58 -8.64
CA GLU A 9 -26.65 -8.54 -8.63
C GLU A 9 -27.25 -9.37 -9.77
N SER A 10 -26.61 -9.40 -10.95
CA SER A 10 -27.08 -10.25 -12.06
C SER A 10 -27.00 -11.76 -11.77
N MET A 11 -26.06 -12.17 -10.91
CA MET A 11 -25.89 -13.57 -10.47
C MET A 11 -26.70 -13.88 -9.20
N HIS A 12 -27.09 -12.84 -8.46
CA HIS A 12 -27.79 -12.92 -7.19
C HIS A 12 -29.02 -11.99 -7.20
N PRO A 13 -30.10 -12.34 -7.94
CA PRO A 13 -31.23 -11.43 -8.17
C PRO A 13 -32.02 -11.04 -6.91
N ASN A 14 -31.80 -11.75 -5.80
CA ASN A 14 -32.40 -11.45 -4.50
C ASN A 14 -31.54 -10.49 -3.65
N VAL A 15 -30.36 -10.09 -4.14
CA VAL A 15 -29.46 -9.18 -3.47
C VAL A 15 -29.45 -7.86 -4.22
N HIS A 16 -29.66 -6.77 -3.48
CA HIS A 16 -29.49 -5.41 -4.00
C HIS A 16 -28.42 -4.68 -3.20
N ILE A 17 -27.42 -4.12 -3.87
CA ILE A 17 -26.28 -3.45 -3.24
C ILE A 17 -26.45 -1.93 -3.38
N GLN A 18 -26.59 -1.26 -2.24
CA GLN A 18 -26.59 0.20 -2.17
C GLN A 18 -25.16 0.71 -1.96
N LEU A 19 -24.51 1.15 -3.03
CA LEU A 19 -23.15 1.68 -2.96
C LEU A 19 -23.16 3.13 -2.41
N GLN A 20 -22.53 3.32 -1.26
CA GLN A 20 -22.20 4.64 -0.73
C GLN A 20 -20.71 4.90 -0.98
N ALA A 21 -20.40 5.96 -1.74
CA ALA A 21 -19.03 6.31 -2.09
C ALA A 21 -18.77 7.79 -1.78
N THR A 22 -17.61 8.06 -1.22
CA THR A 22 -17.09 9.42 -1.06
C THR A 22 -15.97 9.62 -2.09
N PRO A 23 -15.91 10.75 -2.81
CA PRO A 23 -14.82 10.99 -3.76
C PRO A 23 -13.46 10.91 -3.07
N SER A 24 -12.49 10.26 -3.72
CA SER A 24 -11.10 10.19 -3.23
C SER A 24 -10.24 11.36 -3.72
N TYR A 25 -10.77 12.20 -4.60
CA TYR A 25 -10.08 13.35 -5.19
C TYR A 25 -11.01 14.57 -5.17
N GLY A 26 -10.40 15.74 -4.98
CA GLY A 26 -11.04 17.05 -5.12
C GLY A 26 -10.34 17.88 -6.20
N LYS A 27 -10.77 19.13 -6.36
CA LYS A 27 -10.11 20.11 -7.24
C LYS A 27 -8.69 20.46 -6.78
N ASP A 28 -8.41 20.27 -5.50
CA ASP A 28 -7.16 20.51 -4.81
C ASP A 28 -6.99 19.53 -3.63
N LEU A 29 -5.84 19.61 -2.94
CA LEU A 29 -5.52 18.76 -1.80
C LEU A 29 -6.45 18.99 -0.61
N ASP A 30 -6.89 20.23 -0.39
CA ASP A 30 -7.78 20.58 0.73
C ASP A 30 -9.16 19.94 0.57
N GLU A 31 -9.72 19.97 -0.64
CA GLU A 31 -10.99 19.32 -0.93
C GLU A 31 -10.89 17.79 -0.84
N ALA A 32 -9.78 17.20 -1.34
CA ALA A 32 -9.53 15.77 -1.17
C ALA A 32 -9.43 15.36 0.31
N ALA A 33 -8.75 16.17 1.14
CA ALA A 33 -8.65 15.95 2.58
C ALA A 33 -10.01 16.06 3.26
N ALA A 34 -10.84 17.04 2.89
CA ALA A 34 -12.19 17.21 3.43
C ALA A 34 -13.10 16.02 3.11
N TYR A 35 -13.01 15.45 1.89
CA TYR A 35 -13.73 14.23 1.54
C TYR A 35 -13.28 13.04 2.40
N ARG A 36 -11.97 12.88 2.58
CA ARG A 36 -11.40 11.82 3.41
C ARG A 36 -11.88 11.93 4.87
N GLU A 37 -11.84 13.13 5.45
CA GLU A 37 -12.31 13.41 6.80
C GLU A 37 -13.82 13.13 6.94
N LYS A 38 -14.63 13.56 5.96
CA LYS A 38 -16.06 13.28 5.94
C LYS A 38 -16.36 11.79 5.94
N PHE A 39 -15.65 11.00 5.12
CA PHE A 39 -15.81 9.55 5.10
C PHE A 39 -15.47 8.93 6.46
N LEU A 40 -14.30 9.30 7.02
CA LEU A 40 -13.83 8.80 8.31
C LEU A 40 -14.86 9.10 9.41
N THR A 41 -15.25 10.36 9.57
CA THR A 41 -16.14 10.82 10.65
C THR A 41 -17.55 10.24 10.53
N THR A 42 -18.13 10.25 9.33
CA THR A 42 -19.49 9.76 9.09
C THR A 42 -19.57 8.25 9.29
N THR A 43 -18.65 7.50 8.69
CA THR A 43 -18.64 6.04 8.78
C THR A 43 -18.37 5.58 10.20
N ASN A 44 -17.39 6.18 10.88
CA ASN A 44 -17.10 5.88 12.27
C ASN A 44 -18.29 6.15 13.19
N THR A 45 -18.97 7.30 13.03
CA THR A 45 -20.17 7.62 13.81
C THR A 45 -21.28 6.61 13.57
N ALA A 46 -21.49 6.20 12.32
CA ALA A 46 -22.54 5.25 11.96
C ALA A 46 -22.26 3.85 12.55
N ILE A 47 -21.04 3.35 12.43
CA ILE A 47 -20.63 2.05 13.00
C ILE A 47 -20.81 2.05 14.53
N LEU A 48 -20.31 3.10 15.21
CA LEU A 48 -20.43 3.22 16.67
C LEU A 48 -21.88 3.35 17.17
N ALA A 49 -22.80 3.75 16.29
CA ALA A 49 -24.23 3.86 16.58
C ALA A 49 -25.04 2.63 16.10
N ASP A 50 -24.38 1.54 15.71
CA ASP A 50 -24.97 0.32 15.11
C ASP A 50 -25.78 0.56 13.83
N LYS A 51 -25.54 1.70 13.16
CA LYS A 51 -26.23 2.16 11.94
C LYS A 51 -25.31 2.21 10.72
N GLY A 52 -24.11 1.64 10.82
CA GLY A 52 -23.15 1.55 9.72
C GLY A 52 -23.66 0.65 8.59
N PRO A 53 -23.07 0.74 7.39
CA PRO A 53 -23.41 -0.14 6.28
C PRO A 53 -23.02 -1.59 6.59
N ASP A 54 -23.60 -2.55 5.85
CA ASP A 54 -23.31 -3.98 6.04
C ASP A 54 -21.85 -4.33 5.71
N LEU A 55 -21.33 -3.74 4.62
CA LEU A 55 -19.95 -3.83 4.17
C LEU A 55 -19.29 -2.46 4.28
N VAL A 56 -18.08 -2.43 4.81
CA VAL A 56 -17.34 -1.20 5.10
C VAL A 56 -15.93 -1.28 4.50
N GLU A 57 -15.50 -0.23 3.81
CA GLU A 57 -14.09 -0.04 3.45
C GLU A 57 -13.31 0.52 4.64
N LEU A 58 -12.25 -0.19 5.06
CA LEU A 58 -11.59 -0.05 6.35
C LEU A 58 -10.24 0.68 6.27
N ASP A 59 -9.70 0.92 5.07
CA ASP A 59 -8.32 1.39 4.85
C ASP A 59 -7.92 2.64 5.66
N ILE A 60 -8.87 3.53 5.95
CA ILE A 60 -8.61 4.75 6.71
C ILE A 60 -9.38 4.80 8.04
N LEU A 61 -10.08 3.73 8.40
CA LEU A 61 -10.83 3.61 9.64
C LEU A 61 -9.96 2.95 10.72
N PRO A 62 -10.26 3.17 12.01
CA PRO A 62 -9.48 2.60 13.11
C PRO A 62 -9.80 1.10 13.29
N LEU A 63 -9.29 0.27 12.36
CA LEU A 63 -9.57 -1.16 12.27
C LEU A 63 -9.30 -1.92 13.58
N GLU A 64 -8.16 -1.67 14.20
CA GLU A 64 -7.79 -2.28 15.49
C GLU A 64 -8.80 -1.96 16.58
N ALA A 65 -9.16 -0.69 16.73
CA ALA A 65 -10.17 -0.28 17.70
C ALA A 65 -11.55 -0.89 17.41
N TYR A 66 -11.88 -1.17 16.14
CA TYR A 66 -13.12 -1.85 15.78
C TYR A 66 -13.08 -3.34 16.11
N ALA A 67 -11.95 -4.01 15.87
CA ALA A 67 -11.72 -5.39 16.23
C ALA A 67 -11.84 -5.60 17.76
N ASP A 68 -11.13 -4.78 18.54
CA ASP A 68 -11.11 -4.86 20.01
C ASP A 68 -12.49 -4.60 20.64
N ARG A 69 -13.32 -3.79 19.97
CA ARG A 69 -14.69 -3.48 20.40
C ARG A 69 -15.74 -4.40 19.78
N HIS A 70 -15.32 -5.42 19.01
CA HIS A 70 -16.19 -6.37 18.32
C HIS A 70 -17.23 -5.69 17.41
N LEU A 71 -16.84 -4.60 16.75
CA LEU A 71 -17.70 -3.84 15.83
C LEU A 71 -17.68 -4.40 14.40
N LEU A 72 -16.79 -5.35 14.13
CA LEU A 72 -16.69 -6.08 12.87
C LEU A 72 -16.90 -7.57 13.12
N VAL A 73 -17.38 -8.27 12.10
CA VAL A 73 -17.45 -9.74 12.09
C VAL A 73 -16.04 -10.29 11.94
N ASP A 74 -15.68 -11.29 12.74
CA ASP A 74 -14.49 -12.08 12.48
C ASP A 74 -14.74 -13.01 11.29
N LEU A 75 -14.10 -12.71 10.17
CA LEU A 75 -14.20 -13.47 8.93
C LEU A 75 -13.48 -14.81 9.04
N GLN A 76 -12.58 -15.00 10.01
CA GLN A 76 -11.93 -16.29 10.24
C GLN A 76 -12.96 -17.37 10.63
N ASP A 77 -13.95 -17.02 11.45
CA ASP A 77 -15.04 -17.93 11.81
C ASP A 77 -15.90 -18.28 10.59
N MET A 78 -16.18 -17.29 9.74
CA MET A 78 -16.93 -17.51 8.50
C MET A 78 -16.20 -18.43 7.54
N ILE A 79 -14.88 -18.22 7.36
CA ILE A 79 -14.01 -19.06 6.54
C ILE A 79 -13.96 -20.49 7.09
N SER A 80 -13.81 -20.64 8.40
CA SER A 80 -13.71 -21.95 9.06
C SER A 80 -15.01 -22.76 8.93
N GLY A 81 -16.16 -22.07 8.85
CA GLY A 81 -17.46 -22.69 8.64
C GLY A 81 -17.84 -22.93 7.17
N ASP A 82 -17.07 -22.43 6.21
CA ASP A 82 -17.36 -22.54 4.78
C ASP A 82 -16.51 -23.63 4.12
N ALA A 83 -17.10 -24.81 3.92
CA ALA A 83 -16.44 -25.94 3.26
C ALA A 83 -16.08 -25.68 1.78
N SER A 84 -16.63 -24.62 1.17
CA SER A 84 -16.27 -24.22 -0.20
C SER A 84 -15.06 -23.30 -0.27
N PHE A 85 -14.61 -22.76 0.87
CA PHE A 85 -13.41 -21.93 0.93
C PHE A 85 -12.16 -22.76 0.66
N ARG A 86 -11.29 -22.24 -0.21
CA ARG A 86 -10.03 -22.87 -0.59
C ARG A 86 -8.93 -21.82 -0.49
N SER A 87 -8.06 -21.92 0.51
CA SER A 87 -7.00 -20.92 0.74
C SER A 87 -6.10 -20.71 -0.48
N GLN A 88 -5.86 -21.77 -1.27
CA GLN A 88 -5.08 -21.73 -2.51
C GLN A 88 -5.71 -20.86 -3.62
N ASP A 89 -6.99 -20.55 -3.53
CA ASP A 89 -7.66 -19.67 -4.48
C ASP A 89 -7.28 -18.20 -4.25
N TYR A 90 -6.58 -17.90 -3.15
CA TYR A 90 -6.14 -16.58 -2.72
C TYR A 90 -4.61 -16.47 -2.61
N PHE A 91 -4.12 -15.23 -2.54
CA PHE A 91 -2.72 -14.96 -2.18
C PHE A 91 -2.57 -15.14 -0.67
N THR A 92 -2.10 -16.31 -0.25
CA THR A 92 -2.06 -16.70 1.16
C THR A 92 -1.19 -15.77 2.00
N ASN A 93 -0.06 -15.30 1.45
CA ASN A 93 0.78 -14.30 2.10
C ASN A 93 -0.01 -13.01 2.41
N ILE A 94 -0.80 -12.50 1.46
CA ILE A 94 -1.61 -11.29 1.66
C ILE A 94 -2.71 -11.55 2.70
N LEU A 95 -3.38 -12.71 2.62
CA LEU A 95 -4.46 -13.06 3.55
C LEU A 95 -3.95 -13.27 4.97
N ASP A 96 -2.80 -13.91 5.14
CA ASP A 96 -2.23 -14.21 6.44
C ASP A 96 -1.74 -12.95 7.16
N ASN A 97 -1.18 -11.99 6.41
CA ASN A 97 -0.79 -10.69 6.95
C ASN A 97 -1.97 -9.73 7.18
N ALA A 98 -3.16 -10.02 6.65
CA ALA A 98 -4.38 -9.26 6.97
C ALA A 98 -4.97 -9.63 8.35
N ARG A 99 -4.39 -10.63 9.03
CA ARG A 99 -4.84 -11.11 10.34
C ARG A 99 -4.29 -10.23 11.45
N MET A 100 -5.12 -9.98 12.45
CA MET A 100 -4.77 -9.15 13.60
C MET A 100 -5.56 -9.61 14.82
N ASN A 101 -4.92 -9.59 16.01
CA ASN A 101 -5.54 -10.01 17.28
C ASN A 101 -6.18 -11.41 17.21
N ASN A 102 -5.53 -12.35 16.52
CA ASN A 102 -6.00 -13.72 16.24
C ASN A 102 -7.28 -13.84 15.38
N GLY A 103 -7.75 -12.74 14.78
CA GLY A 103 -8.93 -12.71 13.89
C GLY A 103 -8.62 -12.19 12.48
N LEU A 104 -9.63 -12.21 11.62
CA LEU A 104 -9.59 -11.59 10.28
C LEU A 104 -10.78 -10.63 10.15
N TRP A 105 -10.52 -9.33 10.28
CA TRP A 105 -11.58 -8.32 10.41
C TRP A 105 -11.94 -7.64 9.09
N GLY A 106 -11.13 -7.86 8.06
CA GLY A 106 -11.33 -7.33 6.72
C GLY A 106 -10.46 -8.07 5.71
N ILE A 107 -10.87 -8.00 4.45
CA ILE A 107 -10.19 -8.66 3.34
C ILE A 107 -9.74 -7.60 2.32
N PRO A 108 -8.44 -7.49 2.02
CA PRO A 108 -7.92 -6.48 1.10
C PRO A 108 -8.24 -6.81 -0.36
N LEU A 109 -9.06 -6.02 -1.04
CA LEU A 109 -9.49 -6.34 -2.41
C LEU A 109 -8.38 -6.25 -3.46
N TYR A 110 -7.29 -5.56 -3.17
CA TYR A 110 -6.13 -5.43 -4.04
C TYR A 110 -4.90 -5.10 -3.20
N PHE A 111 -3.72 -5.32 -3.78
CA PHE A 111 -2.44 -4.97 -3.20
C PHE A 111 -1.53 -4.43 -4.28
N TYR A 112 -0.54 -3.66 -3.86
CA TYR A 112 0.55 -3.15 -4.68
C TYR A 112 1.82 -3.82 -4.23
N LEU A 113 2.68 -4.22 -5.16
CA LEU A 113 4.07 -4.50 -4.85
C LEU A 113 4.79 -3.16 -4.72
N ASP A 114 5.39 -2.94 -3.55
CA ASP A 114 6.17 -1.75 -3.27
C ASP A 114 7.62 -2.02 -3.68
N GLY A 115 8.15 -1.23 -4.61
CA GLY A 115 9.47 -1.47 -5.17
C GLY A 115 9.98 -0.34 -6.02
N LEU A 116 11.17 -0.56 -6.58
CA LEU A 116 11.87 0.40 -7.41
C LEU A 116 11.93 -0.14 -8.85
N LEU A 117 11.34 0.59 -9.79
CA LEU A 117 11.62 0.35 -11.20
C LEU A 117 13.03 0.87 -11.47
N GLY A 118 13.92 0.06 -12.01
CA GLY A 118 15.29 0.45 -12.32
C GLY A 118 15.63 0.32 -13.80
N ASN A 119 16.47 1.23 -14.31
CA ASN A 119 17.01 1.19 -15.67
C ASN A 119 18.17 0.19 -15.73
N ALA A 120 17.87 -1.07 -16.04
CA ALA A 120 18.81 -2.18 -15.98
C ALA A 120 20.00 -1.99 -16.92
N GLU A 121 19.80 -1.38 -18.09
CA GLU A 121 20.88 -1.11 -19.05
C GLU A 121 21.89 -0.12 -18.47
N VAL A 122 21.41 1.00 -17.92
CA VAL A 122 22.27 2.07 -17.40
C VAL A 122 22.96 1.64 -16.11
N ILE A 123 22.25 0.95 -15.21
CA ILE A 123 22.84 0.33 -14.02
C ILE A 123 23.94 -0.67 -14.44
N GLY A 124 23.65 -1.55 -15.40
CA GLY A 124 24.58 -2.57 -15.88
C GLY A 124 25.90 -2.00 -16.43
N LYS A 125 25.86 -0.84 -17.09
CA LYS A 125 27.07 -0.15 -17.60
C LYS A 125 28.05 0.28 -16.50
N THR A 126 27.58 0.42 -15.26
CA THR A 126 28.45 0.79 -14.12
C THR A 126 29.25 -0.38 -13.56
N GLY A 127 28.86 -1.62 -13.87
CA GLY A 127 29.43 -2.83 -13.28
C GLY A 127 29.08 -3.05 -11.79
N ILE A 128 28.20 -2.22 -11.20
CA ILE A 128 27.72 -2.40 -9.83
C ILE A 128 26.73 -3.56 -9.80
N SER A 129 26.98 -4.54 -8.92
CA SER A 129 26.04 -5.63 -8.65
C SER A 129 25.12 -5.22 -7.52
N ILE A 130 23.80 -5.38 -7.72
CA ILE A 130 22.78 -5.05 -6.72
C ILE A 130 22.17 -6.36 -6.22
N ASN A 131 22.19 -6.55 -4.90
CA ASN A 131 21.43 -7.59 -4.21
C ASN A 131 20.25 -6.96 -3.49
N ASP A 132 19.14 -6.80 -4.21
CA ASP A 132 17.92 -6.17 -3.69
C ASP A 132 17.15 -7.06 -2.70
N SER A 133 17.44 -8.37 -2.68
CA SER A 133 16.76 -9.31 -1.79
C SER A 133 17.04 -9.11 -0.30
N GLU A 134 18.10 -8.36 0.04
CA GLU A 134 18.54 -8.15 1.42
C GLU A 134 18.91 -6.69 1.73
N TRP A 135 18.78 -5.77 0.77
CA TRP A 135 19.27 -4.40 0.96
C TRP A 135 18.42 -3.57 1.93
N THR A 136 19.11 -2.87 2.83
CA THR A 136 18.54 -1.84 3.69
C THR A 136 18.50 -0.48 2.98
N TRP A 137 17.87 0.52 3.61
CA TRP A 137 17.93 1.90 3.11
C TRP A 137 19.37 2.44 3.08
N ASP A 138 20.22 2.05 4.03
CA ASP A 138 21.63 2.42 4.04
C ASP A 138 22.38 1.79 2.86
N ASP A 139 22.17 0.48 2.61
CA ASP A 139 22.76 -0.22 1.44
C ASP A 139 22.30 0.41 0.11
N PHE A 140 21.05 0.85 0.05
CA PHE A 140 20.51 1.57 -1.11
C PHE A 140 21.22 2.93 -1.31
N ILE A 141 21.41 3.70 -0.25
CA ILE A 141 22.10 4.99 -0.31
C ILE A 141 23.56 4.80 -0.75
N ASP A 142 24.27 3.82 -0.17
CA ASP A 142 25.64 3.46 -0.58
C ASP A 142 25.70 3.05 -2.06
N THR A 143 24.70 2.31 -2.52
CA THR A 143 24.58 1.92 -3.93
C THR A 143 24.29 3.14 -4.82
N ALA A 144 23.42 4.03 -4.38
CA ALA A 144 23.06 5.27 -5.07
C ALA A 144 24.27 6.19 -5.26
N GLU A 145 25.08 6.36 -4.22
CA GLU A 145 26.34 7.11 -4.27
C GLU A 145 27.32 6.49 -5.28
N GLN A 146 27.51 5.17 -5.23
CA GLN A 146 28.38 4.47 -6.17
C GLN A 146 27.89 4.62 -7.62
N LEU A 147 26.58 4.54 -7.86
CA LEU A 147 25.98 4.75 -9.18
C LEU A 147 26.22 6.20 -9.66
N GLN A 148 26.03 7.19 -8.79
CA GLN A 148 26.29 8.60 -9.10
C GLN A 148 27.76 8.87 -9.46
N GLN A 149 28.69 8.19 -8.79
CA GLN A 149 30.14 8.33 -9.00
C GLN A 149 30.62 7.62 -10.28
N LYS A 150 30.14 6.40 -10.54
CA LYS A 150 30.65 5.54 -11.63
C LYS A 150 29.85 5.65 -12.92
N GLY A 151 28.57 6.00 -12.84
CA GLY A 151 27.68 5.99 -13.99
C GLY A 151 27.42 7.38 -14.59
N GLU A 152 26.54 7.40 -15.59
CA GLU A 152 26.25 8.60 -16.39
C GLU A 152 25.20 9.52 -15.77
N TYR A 153 24.35 9.03 -14.87
CA TYR A 153 23.30 9.83 -14.22
C TYR A 153 23.75 10.30 -12.84
N LYS A 154 23.29 11.51 -12.48
CA LYS A 154 23.52 12.09 -11.16
C LYS A 154 22.44 11.75 -10.14
N THR A 155 21.22 11.58 -10.63
CA THR A 155 20.06 11.19 -9.83
C THR A 155 20.00 9.68 -9.69
N ALA A 156 19.90 9.20 -8.46
CA ALA A 156 19.66 7.81 -8.13
C ALA A 156 18.17 7.47 -8.19
N LEU A 157 17.34 8.25 -7.50
CA LEU A 157 15.94 7.93 -7.28
C LEU A 157 15.03 9.11 -7.69
N ILE A 158 13.93 8.78 -8.38
CA ILE A 158 12.77 9.67 -8.51
C ILE A 158 11.76 9.26 -7.44
N SER A 159 11.48 10.14 -6.48
CA SER A 159 10.44 9.94 -5.46
C SER A 159 9.85 11.28 -5.00
N GLU A 160 8.83 11.23 -4.16
CA GLU A 160 8.39 12.37 -3.36
C GLU A 160 9.07 12.27 -2.00
N PRO A 161 9.80 13.31 -1.51
CA PRO A 161 10.53 13.23 -0.25
C PRO A 161 9.67 12.85 0.97
N SER A 162 8.42 13.35 1.02
CA SER A 162 7.49 13.06 2.11
C SER A 162 7.09 11.57 2.14
N ILE A 163 6.90 10.97 0.96
CA ILE A 163 6.55 9.56 0.79
C ILE A 163 7.75 8.69 1.14
N LEU A 164 8.94 9.02 0.63
CA LEU A 164 10.17 8.31 0.95
C LEU A 164 10.42 8.28 2.47
N LEU A 165 10.30 9.44 3.14
CA LEU A 165 10.43 9.49 4.59
C LEU A 165 9.36 8.62 5.28
N SER A 166 8.12 8.67 4.82
CA SER A 166 7.04 7.84 5.38
C SER A 166 7.32 6.34 5.23
N GLU A 167 7.90 5.91 4.11
CA GLU A 167 8.28 4.52 3.88
C GLU A 167 9.42 4.11 4.83
N MET A 168 10.47 4.92 4.93
CA MET A 168 11.59 4.68 5.85
C MET A 168 11.13 4.60 7.31
N VAL A 169 10.19 5.46 7.71
CA VAL A 169 9.61 5.45 9.06
C VAL A 169 8.75 4.20 9.28
N ALA A 170 7.94 3.79 8.30
CA ALA A 170 7.12 2.58 8.39
C ALA A 170 7.99 1.32 8.53
N ASP A 171 9.08 1.25 7.76
CA ASP A 171 10.04 0.15 7.84
C ASP A 171 10.74 0.08 9.21
N ASN A 172 10.95 1.23 9.86
CA ASN A 172 11.58 1.32 11.18
C ASN A 172 10.56 1.44 12.34
N PHE A 173 9.27 1.18 12.08
CA PHE A 173 8.20 1.48 13.03
C PHE A 173 8.35 0.77 14.37
N THR A 174 8.76 -0.50 14.39
CA THR A 174 8.94 -1.31 15.60
C THR A 174 10.08 -0.82 16.51
N GLN A 175 10.99 -0.01 15.97
CA GLN A 175 12.06 0.66 16.71
C GLN A 175 11.58 1.99 17.30
N LEU A 176 10.67 2.67 16.59
CA LEU A 176 10.12 3.98 16.96
C LEU A 176 8.91 3.89 17.91
N VAL A 177 8.12 2.83 17.82
CA VAL A 177 6.91 2.63 18.61
C VAL A 177 6.96 1.27 19.30
N LYS A 178 6.79 1.27 20.62
CA LYS A 178 6.57 0.05 21.41
C LYS A 178 5.10 -0.03 21.77
N GLU A 179 4.36 -0.81 21.00
CA GLU A 179 2.90 -0.90 21.11
C GLU A 179 2.44 -1.30 22.52
N GLU A 180 3.11 -2.28 23.13
CA GLU A 180 2.78 -2.76 24.48
C GLU A 180 2.91 -1.70 25.58
N SER A 181 3.89 -0.80 25.47
CA SER A 181 4.12 0.27 26.46
C SER A 181 3.48 1.61 26.07
N GLY A 182 3.01 1.74 24.83
CA GLY A 182 2.56 2.99 24.25
C GLY A 182 3.69 4.02 24.03
N GLU A 183 4.95 3.62 24.18
CA GLU A 183 6.11 4.49 24.00
C GLU A 183 6.29 4.84 22.51
N ARG A 184 6.49 6.13 22.23
CA ARG A 184 6.65 6.68 20.88
C ARG A 184 7.88 7.58 20.86
N LYS A 185 8.80 7.32 19.93
CA LYS A 185 10.12 7.96 19.85
C LYS A 185 10.27 8.84 18.60
N PHE A 186 9.23 9.57 18.25
CA PHE A 186 9.25 10.48 17.07
C PHE A 186 10.05 11.78 17.31
N ASP A 187 10.60 11.97 18.51
CA ASP A 187 11.55 13.01 18.88
C ASP A 187 12.97 12.47 19.15
N SER A 188 13.22 11.19 18.85
CA SER A 188 14.51 10.55 19.05
C SER A 188 15.51 10.86 17.94
N ASP A 189 16.80 10.72 18.26
CA ASP A 189 17.91 10.82 17.30
C ASP A 189 17.67 9.88 16.10
N SER A 190 17.18 8.66 16.32
CA SER A 190 16.88 7.72 15.23
C SER A 190 15.83 8.23 14.24
N PHE A 191 14.80 8.94 14.70
CA PHE A 191 13.83 9.55 13.78
C PHE A 191 14.42 10.76 13.05
N VAL A 192 15.21 11.56 13.76
CA VAL A 192 15.93 12.71 13.21
C VAL A 192 16.93 12.27 12.12
N ASP A 193 17.60 11.14 12.33
CA ASP A 193 18.54 10.55 11.39
C ASP A 193 17.86 10.17 10.06
N LEU A 194 16.66 9.57 10.09
CA LEU A 194 15.90 9.27 8.87
C LEU A 194 15.57 10.55 8.08
N MET A 195 15.21 11.64 8.76
CA MET A 195 14.97 12.94 8.11
C MET A 195 16.26 13.50 7.51
N HIS A 196 17.40 13.36 8.21
CA HIS A 196 18.69 13.77 7.71
C HIS A 196 19.15 12.95 6.51
N GLN A 197 18.87 11.65 6.46
CA GLN A 197 19.16 10.79 5.31
C GLN A 197 18.40 11.26 4.07
N VAL A 198 17.09 11.46 4.16
CA VAL A 198 16.29 11.97 3.02
C VAL A 198 16.79 13.36 2.58
N LYS A 199 17.10 14.24 3.53
CA LYS A 199 17.66 15.56 3.23
C LYS A 199 19.02 15.46 2.52
N ALA A 200 19.92 14.61 2.99
CA ALA A 200 21.22 14.40 2.37
C ALA A 200 21.08 13.89 0.93
N MET A 201 20.18 12.94 0.68
CA MET A 201 19.91 12.47 -0.67
C MET A 201 19.46 13.60 -1.62
N ILE A 202 18.68 14.57 -1.13
CA ILE A 202 18.29 15.76 -1.92
C ILE A 202 19.49 16.68 -2.14
N ASP A 203 20.19 17.04 -1.06
CA ASP A 203 21.32 17.98 -1.09
C ASP A 203 22.45 17.47 -2.00
N ASP A 204 22.69 16.16 -2.02
CA ASP A 204 23.70 15.48 -2.84
C ASP A 204 23.19 15.14 -4.25
N GLY A 205 21.94 15.49 -4.58
CA GLY A 205 21.31 15.26 -5.88
C GLY A 205 21.01 13.79 -6.22
N LEU A 206 21.08 12.90 -5.23
CA LEU A 206 20.71 11.50 -5.36
C LEU A 206 19.20 11.32 -5.50
N LEU A 207 18.40 12.15 -4.84
CA LEU A 207 16.94 12.15 -4.92
C LEU A 207 16.45 13.33 -5.77
N PHE A 208 15.68 13.04 -6.81
CA PHE A 208 14.92 14.04 -7.55
C PHE A 208 13.52 14.17 -6.95
N ASP A 209 13.18 15.36 -6.46
CA ASP A 209 11.86 15.66 -5.92
C ASP A 209 10.84 15.77 -7.06
N MET A 210 10.05 14.70 -7.25
CA MET A 210 9.09 14.67 -8.34
C MET A 210 7.97 15.72 -8.23
N VAL A 211 7.73 16.27 -7.03
CA VAL A 211 6.68 17.27 -6.81
C VAL A 211 7.26 18.66 -7.01
N ALA A 212 8.30 19.02 -6.24
CA ALA A 212 8.88 20.36 -6.27
C ALA A 212 9.59 20.66 -7.61
N ASP A 213 10.37 19.70 -8.11
CA ASP A 213 11.18 19.88 -9.33
C ASP A 213 10.50 19.26 -10.56
N GLY A 214 9.75 18.18 -10.34
CA GLY A 214 9.09 17.44 -11.40
C GLY A 214 7.71 17.99 -11.80
N GLY A 215 7.01 18.73 -10.94
CA GLY A 215 5.62 19.14 -11.22
C GLY A 215 4.61 17.98 -11.12
N GLY A 216 4.97 16.94 -10.38
CA GLY A 216 4.14 15.80 -10.04
C GLY A 216 4.41 14.53 -10.87
N ARG A 217 3.82 13.44 -10.39
CA ARG A 217 3.90 12.13 -11.04
C ARG A 217 3.22 12.18 -12.43
N GLY A 218 3.92 11.69 -13.45
CA GLY A 218 3.42 11.66 -14.83
C GLY A 218 3.54 12.99 -15.60
N SER A 219 4.11 14.04 -14.99
CA SER A 219 4.46 15.26 -15.72
C SER A 219 5.55 14.98 -16.77
N ALA A 220 5.64 15.83 -17.79
CA ALA A 220 6.69 15.71 -18.80
C ALA A 220 8.11 15.83 -18.21
N ILE A 221 8.29 16.62 -17.15
CA ILE A 221 9.58 16.80 -16.49
C ILE A 221 9.94 15.50 -15.76
N THR A 222 9.08 15.02 -14.86
CA THR A 222 9.30 13.77 -14.11
C THR A 222 9.56 12.58 -15.03
N LEU A 223 8.80 12.46 -16.13
CA LEU A 223 8.95 11.35 -17.08
C LEU A 223 10.24 11.43 -17.93
N SER A 224 10.85 12.61 -18.06
CA SER A 224 12.10 12.78 -18.81
C SER A 224 13.34 12.86 -17.93
N THR A 225 13.16 12.85 -16.60
CA THR A 225 14.27 12.82 -15.63
C THR A 225 15.11 11.57 -15.81
N LYS A 226 16.41 11.75 -15.95
CA LYS A 226 17.39 10.66 -16.05
C LYS A 226 17.81 10.21 -14.66
N ALA A 227 17.29 9.08 -14.22
CA ALA A 227 17.62 8.46 -12.94
C ALA A 227 17.86 6.96 -13.08
N TYR A 228 18.53 6.35 -12.10
CA TYR A 228 18.72 4.89 -12.07
C TYR A 228 17.46 4.15 -11.63
N PHE A 229 16.68 4.74 -10.72
CA PHE A 229 15.46 4.18 -10.14
C PHE A 229 14.30 5.17 -10.14
N ASN A 230 13.09 4.64 -10.20
CA ASN A 230 11.84 5.36 -10.03
C ASN A 230 10.95 4.57 -9.04
N ALA A 231 10.54 5.22 -7.95
CA ALA A 231 9.64 4.61 -6.97
C ALA A 231 8.21 4.55 -7.54
N TRP A 232 7.71 3.34 -7.76
CA TRP A 232 6.39 3.12 -8.34
C TRP A 232 5.69 1.88 -7.76
N PRO A 233 4.50 2.01 -7.19
CA PRO A 233 3.72 0.87 -6.72
C PRO A 233 3.13 0.08 -7.90
N ILE A 234 3.35 -1.23 -7.94
CA ILE A 234 2.94 -2.11 -9.05
C ILE A 234 1.76 -2.98 -8.62
N ASP A 235 0.58 -2.77 -9.20
CA ASP A 235 -0.63 -3.56 -8.95
C ASP A 235 -0.95 -4.58 -10.05
N SER A 236 -0.25 -4.53 -11.17
CA SER A 236 -0.54 -5.33 -12.34
C SER A 236 0.64 -5.36 -13.32
N PHE A 237 0.66 -6.39 -14.18
CA PHE A 237 1.62 -6.46 -15.28
C PHE A 237 1.45 -5.30 -16.27
N GLU A 238 0.21 -4.85 -16.50
CA GLU A 238 -0.06 -3.66 -17.31
C GLU A 238 0.57 -2.41 -16.69
N SER A 239 0.37 -2.19 -15.37
CA SER A 239 1.02 -1.09 -14.66
C SER A 239 2.55 -1.18 -14.74
N TYR A 240 3.14 -2.37 -14.63
CA TYR A 240 4.58 -2.56 -14.83
C TYR A 240 5.04 -2.15 -16.23
N LEU A 241 4.32 -2.57 -17.28
CA LEU A 241 4.69 -2.23 -18.66
C LEU A 241 4.47 -0.75 -18.98
N MET A 242 3.40 -0.15 -18.48
CA MET A 242 3.04 1.25 -18.76
C MET A 242 3.88 2.25 -17.97
N ASN A 243 4.34 1.85 -16.77
CA ASN A 243 5.14 2.72 -15.90
C ASN A 243 6.64 2.39 -15.97
N GLY A 244 7.04 1.44 -16.83
CA GLY A 244 8.44 1.23 -17.19
C GLY A 244 9.03 2.52 -17.75
N PHE A 245 9.93 3.14 -17.00
CA PHE A 245 10.48 4.46 -17.34
C PHE A 245 11.76 4.37 -18.19
N ALA A 246 12.17 3.15 -18.57
CA ALA A 246 13.28 2.86 -19.47
C ALA A 246 13.00 1.64 -20.35
N ASP A 247 13.66 1.58 -21.51
CA ASP A 247 13.54 0.48 -22.47
C ASP A 247 13.82 -0.90 -21.84
N GLN A 248 14.80 -0.95 -20.94
CA GLN A 248 15.11 -2.13 -20.12
C GLN A 248 14.81 -1.84 -18.65
N THR A 249 13.53 -1.80 -18.31
CA THR A 249 13.10 -1.70 -16.92
C THR A 249 13.21 -3.07 -16.23
N LYS A 250 13.76 -3.09 -15.02
CA LYS A 250 13.72 -4.21 -14.08
C LYS A 250 13.06 -3.76 -12.78
N LEU A 251 12.20 -4.57 -12.19
CA LEU A 251 11.69 -4.35 -10.83
C LEU A 251 12.72 -4.81 -9.80
N TYR A 252 13.05 -3.93 -8.87
CA TYR A 252 13.82 -4.20 -7.67
C TYR A 252 12.90 -4.13 -6.45
N THR A 253 13.11 -4.98 -5.47
CA THR A 253 12.39 -4.92 -4.18
C THR A 253 12.68 -3.60 -3.47
N LYS A 254 11.71 -3.05 -2.73
CA LYS A 254 11.99 -1.86 -1.90
C LYS A 254 13.09 -2.19 -0.88
N PRO A 255 13.96 -1.22 -0.53
CA PRO A 255 14.82 -1.38 0.65
C PRO A 255 14.01 -1.69 1.90
N HIS A 256 14.56 -2.53 2.78
CA HIS A 256 13.81 -3.07 3.90
C HIS A 256 14.70 -3.56 5.05
N PRO A 257 14.16 -3.61 6.28
CA PRO A 257 14.87 -4.22 7.41
C PRO A 257 15.00 -5.74 7.24
N HIS A 258 16.15 -6.28 7.60
CA HIS A 258 16.40 -7.73 7.55
C HIS A 258 15.41 -8.56 8.39
N GLU A 259 14.84 -7.96 9.43
CA GLU A 259 13.89 -8.62 10.35
C GLU A 259 12.56 -8.99 9.67
N LEU A 260 12.18 -8.31 8.59
CA LEU A 260 10.93 -8.57 7.88
C LEU A 260 10.99 -9.80 6.95
N GLY A 261 12.16 -10.42 6.78
CA GLY A 261 12.37 -11.60 5.94
C GLY A 261 12.09 -11.34 4.44
N ALA A 262 12.23 -12.38 3.62
CA ALA A 262 11.97 -12.29 2.19
C ALA A 262 10.46 -12.19 1.90
N GLY A 263 10.04 -11.17 1.13
CA GLY A 263 8.68 -11.07 0.57
C GLY A 263 7.74 -10.03 1.22
N GLY A 264 8.27 -9.05 1.94
CA GLY A 264 7.51 -8.05 2.70
C GLY A 264 7.18 -6.72 1.98
N TYR A 265 7.36 -6.60 0.66
CA TYR A 265 7.23 -5.29 -0.02
C TYR A 265 5.90 -5.20 -0.76
N TYR A 266 4.82 -5.14 -0.01
CA TYR A 266 3.51 -4.85 -0.58
C TYR A 266 2.65 -4.05 0.38
N SER A 267 1.74 -3.29 -0.20
CA SER A 267 0.71 -2.55 0.52
C SER A 267 -0.67 -3.02 0.08
N THR A 268 -1.57 -3.22 1.03
CA THR A 268 -2.95 -3.62 0.76
C THR A 268 -3.87 -2.41 0.68
N LYS A 269 -4.89 -2.48 -0.17
CA LYS A 269 -5.91 -1.45 -0.31
C LYS A 269 -7.30 -2.03 -0.58
N GLY A 270 -8.31 -1.20 -0.34
CA GLY A 270 -9.72 -1.56 -0.45
C GLY A 270 -10.07 -2.70 0.50
N THR A 271 -9.60 -2.64 1.74
CA THR A 271 -9.90 -3.64 2.77
C THR A 271 -11.36 -3.54 3.13
N ILE A 272 -12.14 -4.58 2.83
CA ILE A 272 -13.58 -4.61 3.14
C ILE A 272 -13.84 -5.55 4.31
N GLY A 273 -14.53 -5.05 5.33
CA GLY A 273 -15.05 -5.84 6.45
C GLY A 273 -16.57 -5.85 6.51
N ILE A 274 -17.12 -6.73 7.35
CA ILE A 274 -18.56 -6.82 7.59
C ILE A 274 -18.85 -6.20 8.96
N ASN A 275 -19.79 -5.26 9.00
CA ASN A 275 -20.23 -4.65 10.26
C ASN A 275 -20.94 -5.69 11.15
N ALA A 276 -20.54 -5.78 12.42
CA ALA A 276 -21.12 -6.72 13.37
C ALA A 276 -22.63 -6.49 13.61
N SER A 277 -23.12 -5.26 13.45
CA SER A 277 -24.56 -4.95 13.59
C SER A 277 -25.39 -5.35 12.37
N SER A 278 -24.77 -5.73 11.25
CA SER A 278 -25.46 -6.11 10.01
C SER A 278 -26.42 -7.28 10.21
N THR A 279 -27.60 -7.20 9.60
CA THR A 279 -28.54 -8.33 9.54
C THR A 279 -28.31 -9.24 8.31
N HIS A 280 -27.36 -8.87 7.44
CA HIS A 280 -27.07 -9.49 6.15
C HIS A 280 -25.64 -10.05 6.07
N LYS A 281 -25.09 -10.52 7.20
CA LYS A 281 -23.69 -10.98 7.30
C LYS A 281 -23.33 -12.08 6.30
N ARG A 282 -24.27 -13.01 6.05
CA ARG A 282 -24.05 -14.14 5.13
C ARG A 282 -23.93 -13.65 3.68
N GLU A 283 -24.82 -12.78 3.26
CA GLU A 283 -24.80 -12.15 1.94
C GLU A 283 -23.54 -11.28 1.78
N GLY A 284 -23.12 -10.58 2.84
CA GLY A 284 -21.86 -9.83 2.89
C GLY A 284 -20.65 -10.72 2.65
N GLY A 285 -20.57 -11.87 3.32
CA GLY A 285 -19.48 -12.85 3.12
C GLY A 285 -19.41 -13.41 1.70
N LEU A 286 -20.57 -13.70 1.09
CA LEU A 286 -20.63 -14.15 -0.30
C LEU A 286 -20.13 -13.09 -1.29
N SER A 287 -20.48 -11.82 -1.05
CA SER A 287 -20.01 -10.69 -1.86
C SER A 287 -18.50 -10.49 -1.79
N LEU A 288 -17.91 -10.65 -0.59
CA LEU A 288 -16.47 -10.63 -0.39
C LEU A 288 -15.77 -11.76 -1.16
N ASN A 289 -16.27 -12.99 -1.04
CA ASN A 289 -15.71 -14.15 -1.73
C ASN A 289 -15.76 -13.96 -3.26
N PHE A 290 -16.89 -13.48 -3.79
CA PHE A 290 -17.03 -13.18 -5.22
C PHE A 290 -16.02 -12.13 -5.69
N SER A 291 -15.84 -11.05 -4.93
CA SER A 291 -14.96 -9.94 -5.29
C SER A 291 -13.49 -10.38 -5.37
N TRP A 292 -13.08 -11.32 -4.53
CA TRP A 292 -11.71 -11.87 -4.52
C TRP A 292 -11.47 -12.90 -5.61
N THR A 293 -12.37 -13.85 -5.80
CA THR A 293 -12.16 -14.98 -6.73
C THR A 293 -12.31 -14.59 -8.20
N THR A 294 -13.16 -13.62 -8.53
CA THR A 294 -13.34 -13.18 -9.93
C THR A 294 -12.27 -12.23 -10.46
N LYS A 295 -11.41 -11.65 -9.60
CA LYS A 295 -10.27 -10.84 -10.06
C LYS A 295 -9.12 -11.68 -10.62
N ARG A 296 -8.98 -12.94 -10.20
CA ARG A 296 -7.91 -13.85 -10.65
C ARG A 296 -8.15 -14.45 -12.04
N SER A 297 -9.38 -14.39 -12.56
CA SER A 297 -9.75 -14.97 -13.84
C SER A 297 -9.55 -14.02 -15.04
N ARG A 298 -8.64 -13.04 -14.93
CA ARG A 298 -8.29 -12.11 -16.00
C ARG A 298 -6.78 -12.00 -16.13
#